data_AF-S4R7P2-F1
#
_entry.id   AF-S4R7P2-F1
#
_cell.length_a   1.000
_cell.length_b   1.000
_cell.length_c   1.000
_cell.angle_alpha   90.00
_cell.angle_beta   90.00
_cell.angle_gamma   90.00
#
_symmetry.space_group_name_H-M   'P 1'
#
loop_
_entity.id
_entity.type
_entity.pdbx_description
1 polymer ?
#
loop_
_entity_poly.entity_id
_entity_poly.type
_entity_poly.pdbx_seq_one_letter_code
_entity_poly.pdbx_strand_id
1 'polypeptide(L)'
;MATQAVAPKKALAPTVAQINAEYITQLSNQYWAPHIKKKLPFNPKVIEDIYEREMLKTKFAIRKIMLLEFSQYLENYLWPNYTAQTSSKAHLLSICCMLNEKFRENVSAWESDSREQRWHVGIPIEWFAGIKKKSANLDHYTCHAITHSFQVTSGSLVSNCVRPEEVDVIREQVQRLISLPTWVCLLPSRLEQELRKTPKLKKFWNLIKKSDEKLEPKAKEQADYERRFLSRLIQKFVSVLNSIPAKGDVSADKVHYCERFIELMIDLEALLPTRRWFNTLLDDSHLVVLSHLSELAQRPKEGKLFIQLLEMLQFYSGFEINDQSGNALTDHDMTNMHYDRLTSLQRVAFANFPELRDFALSNVASIDTRDSLLKHFGELSTELLHRMAARLNLLPPLSDGESSSYRKEFLVEMMVSRHERRISQIQALNEMPLYPTEKIIWNENIVPTEYFSGDGCLALPKLNLQFLTLHDYLLRNFNLFRLESTYEIRQDVEDAVSRMKPWRVEDGSTIFGGWARMAQTIGAFSVVEVAKPHIGENHPSRVRADITLHLNMRQHIKAEWEG
;
A
#
# COMPACT_ATOMS: atom_id res chain seq x y z
N MET A 1 3.04 -34.50 -28.18
CA MET A 1 2.69 -33.23 -28.86
C MET A 1 2.95 -32.10 -27.89
N ALA A 2 4.10 -31.43 -28.05
CA ALA A 2 4.56 -30.37 -27.16
C ALA A 2 3.87 -29.05 -27.52
N THR A 3 3.14 -28.48 -26.56
CA THR A 3 2.63 -27.11 -26.63
C THR A 3 3.81 -26.14 -26.49
N GLN A 4 4.25 -25.56 -27.61
CA GLN A 4 5.19 -24.45 -27.62
C GLN A 4 4.59 -23.29 -26.84
N ALA A 5 5.24 -22.91 -25.74
CA ALA A 5 4.98 -21.64 -25.06
C ALA A 5 5.34 -20.51 -26.03
N VAL A 6 4.32 -19.81 -26.52
CA VAL A 6 4.48 -18.62 -27.37
C VAL A 6 4.95 -17.48 -26.47
N ALA A 7 6.16 -16.97 -26.70
CA ALA A 7 6.64 -15.74 -26.08
C ALA A 7 5.63 -14.60 -26.32
N PRO A 8 5.33 -13.75 -25.33
CA PRO A 8 4.40 -12.64 -25.51
C PRO A 8 4.96 -11.70 -26.58
N LYS A 9 4.25 -11.58 -27.70
CA LYS A 9 4.61 -10.65 -28.78
C LYS A 9 4.56 -9.23 -28.22
N LYS A 10 5.64 -8.46 -28.40
CA LYS A 10 5.64 -6.99 -28.27
C LYS A 10 4.37 -6.45 -28.93
N ALA A 11 3.55 -5.71 -28.18
CA ALA A 11 2.41 -5.00 -28.77
C ALA A 11 2.97 -3.99 -29.80
N LEU A 12 2.83 -4.31 -31.08
CA LEU A 12 3.23 -3.42 -32.18
C LEU A 12 2.48 -2.10 -32.02
N ALA A 13 3.23 -0.99 -31.97
CA ALA A 13 2.65 0.35 -31.97
C ALA A 13 1.72 0.50 -33.20
N PRO A 14 0.49 1.00 -33.04
CA PRO A 14 -0.48 1.08 -34.14
C PRO A 14 -0.01 2.04 -35.23
N THR A 15 -0.37 1.73 -36.48
CA THR A 15 -0.04 2.62 -37.61
C THR A 15 -0.91 3.89 -37.55
N VAL A 16 -0.41 5.00 -38.12
CA VAL A 16 -1.14 6.28 -38.18
C VAL A 16 -2.54 6.11 -38.78
N ALA A 17 -2.70 5.22 -39.77
CA ALA A 17 -3.98 4.89 -40.37
C ALA A 17 -4.95 4.19 -39.40
N GLN A 18 -4.45 3.32 -38.52
CA GLN A 18 -5.26 2.65 -37.50
C GLN A 18 -5.69 3.62 -36.40
N ILE A 19 -4.82 4.57 -36.01
CA ILE A 19 -5.15 5.63 -35.05
C ILE A 19 -6.23 6.55 -35.62
N ASN A 20 -6.08 7.01 -36.87
CA ASN A 20 -7.06 7.89 -37.52
C ASN A 20 -8.42 7.22 -37.77
N ALA A 21 -8.47 5.88 -37.84
CA ALA A 21 -9.70 5.12 -37.97
C ALA A 21 -10.41 4.88 -36.62
N GLU A 22 -9.76 5.14 -35.48
CA GLU A 22 -10.38 4.97 -34.18
C GLU A 22 -11.45 6.03 -33.91
N TYR A 23 -12.56 5.59 -33.31
CA TYR A 23 -13.70 6.43 -32.95
C TYR A 23 -13.28 7.62 -32.06
N ILE A 24 -12.38 7.39 -31.09
CA ILE A 24 -11.85 8.43 -30.19
C ILE A 24 -11.17 9.55 -30.98
N THR A 25 -10.34 9.21 -31.97
CA THR A 25 -9.59 10.19 -32.77
C THR A 25 -10.51 11.00 -33.69
N GLN A 26 -11.57 10.39 -34.22
CA GLN A 26 -12.59 11.11 -34.97
C GLN A 26 -13.34 12.11 -34.08
N LEU A 27 -13.69 11.68 -32.87
CA LEU A 27 -14.39 12.50 -31.89
C LEU A 27 -13.52 13.64 -31.37
N SER A 28 -12.24 13.36 -31.08
CA SER A 28 -11.28 14.39 -30.68
C SER A 28 -11.19 15.46 -31.75
N ASN A 29 -11.14 15.06 -33.03
CA ASN A 29 -11.06 16.01 -34.14
C ASN A 29 -12.29 16.90 -34.28
N GLN A 30 -13.46 16.45 -33.83
CA GLN A 30 -14.68 17.25 -33.87
C GLN A 30 -14.77 18.24 -32.71
N TYR A 31 -14.26 17.87 -31.52
CA TYR A 31 -14.60 18.55 -30.28
C TYR A 31 -13.43 19.22 -29.54
N TRP A 32 -12.24 18.62 -29.48
CA TRP A 32 -11.19 19.12 -28.57
C TRP A 32 -9.75 19.10 -29.09
N ALA A 33 -9.46 18.38 -30.17
CA ALA A 33 -8.09 18.19 -30.67
C ALA A 33 -7.36 19.53 -30.89
N PRO A 34 -6.08 19.66 -30.46
CA PRO A 34 -5.38 20.94 -30.40
C PRO A 34 -5.15 21.60 -31.77
N HIS A 35 -4.95 20.79 -32.81
CA HIS A 35 -4.60 21.25 -34.16
C HIS A 35 -5.79 21.73 -35.00
N ILE A 36 -7.02 21.71 -34.46
CA ILE A 36 -8.25 22.03 -35.19
C ILE A 36 -8.83 23.36 -34.73
N LYS A 37 -8.94 24.31 -35.67
CA LYS A 37 -9.40 25.69 -35.40
C LYS A 37 -10.92 25.82 -35.23
N LYS A 38 -11.72 24.96 -35.87
CA LYS A 38 -13.19 24.98 -35.81
C LYS A 38 -13.67 23.70 -35.12
N LYS A 39 -13.99 23.82 -33.83
CA LYS A 39 -14.50 22.73 -33.00
C LYS A 39 -16.01 22.90 -32.80
N LEU A 40 -16.71 21.78 -32.59
CA LEU A 40 -18.10 21.80 -32.16
C LEU A 40 -18.23 22.31 -30.72
N PRO A 41 -19.38 22.89 -30.34
CA PRO A 41 -19.62 23.32 -28.96
C PRO A 41 -19.60 22.13 -27.99
N PHE A 42 -19.33 22.43 -26.72
CA PHE A 42 -19.33 21.43 -25.64
C PHE A 42 -20.66 20.66 -25.60
N ASN A 43 -20.56 19.34 -25.49
CA ASN A 43 -21.71 18.46 -25.37
C ASN A 43 -21.44 17.41 -24.26
N PRO A 44 -22.14 17.46 -23.12
CA PRO A 44 -21.89 16.54 -22.01
C PRO A 44 -22.16 15.06 -22.38
N LYS A 45 -23.01 14.79 -23.38
CA LYS A 45 -23.26 13.41 -23.84
C LYS A 45 -22.01 12.74 -24.43
N VAL A 46 -21.09 13.53 -24.98
CA VAL A 46 -19.83 13.02 -25.52
C VAL A 46 -19.01 12.35 -24.42
N ILE A 47 -19.00 12.93 -23.22
CA ILE A 47 -18.30 12.36 -22.06
C ILE A 47 -18.96 11.06 -21.61
N GLU A 48 -20.29 11.03 -21.52
CA GLU A 48 -21.04 9.81 -21.18
C GLU A 48 -20.79 8.70 -22.20
N ASP A 49 -20.88 9.00 -23.51
CA ASP A 49 -20.66 8.03 -24.57
C ASP A 49 -19.22 7.48 -24.56
N ILE A 50 -18.20 8.32 -24.36
CA ILE A 50 -16.81 7.87 -24.20
C ILE A 50 -16.70 6.96 -22.98
N TYR A 51 -17.21 7.40 -21.83
CA TYR A 51 -17.09 6.66 -20.58
C TYR A 51 -17.78 5.29 -20.66
N GLU A 52 -19.00 5.22 -21.17
CA GLU A 52 -19.74 3.96 -21.29
C GLU A 52 -19.17 3.03 -22.37
N ARG A 53 -18.87 3.56 -23.57
CA ARG A 53 -18.52 2.74 -24.74
C ARG A 53 -17.04 2.43 -24.85
N GLU A 54 -16.19 3.41 -24.55
CA GLU A 54 -14.74 3.28 -24.76
C GLU A 54 -14.00 2.95 -23.47
N MET A 55 -14.48 3.37 -22.29
CA MET A 55 -13.85 3.06 -20.99
C MET A 55 -14.50 1.83 -20.33
N LEU A 56 -15.77 1.89 -19.95
CA LEU A 56 -16.44 0.80 -19.21
C LEU A 56 -16.51 -0.51 -20.01
N LYS A 57 -17.01 -0.46 -21.24
CA LYS A 57 -17.19 -1.66 -22.07
C LYS A 57 -15.87 -2.36 -22.40
N THR A 58 -14.77 -1.61 -22.46
CA THR A 58 -13.42 -2.15 -22.71
C THR A 58 -12.68 -2.52 -21.42
N LYS A 59 -13.32 -2.34 -20.25
CA LYS A 59 -12.70 -2.49 -18.92
C LYS A 59 -11.44 -1.62 -18.78
N PHE A 60 -11.55 -0.37 -19.19
CA PHE A 60 -10.49 0.64 -19.09
C PHE A 60 -9.21 0.20 -19.81
N ALA A 61 -9.37 -0.37 -21.01
CA ALA A 61 -8.25 -0.83 -21.80
C ALA A 61 -7.21 0.29 -21.98
N ILE A 62 -5.97 0.03 -21.54
CA ILE A 62 -4.92 1.04 -21.42
C ILE A 62 -4.69 1.83 -22.71
N ARG A 63 -4.75 1.15 -23.86
CA ARG A 63 -4.63 1.78 -25.18
C ARG A 63 -5.70 2.85 -25.45
N LYS A 64 -6.93 2.66 -24.97
CA LYS A 64 -8.02 3.63 -25.13
C LYS A 64 -7.80 4.85 -24.24
N ILE A 65 -7.32 4.63 -23.02
CA ILE A 65 -6.98 5.70 -22.07
C ILE A 65 -5.80 6.53 -22.61
N MET A 66 -4.74 5.87 -23.10
CA MET A 66 -3.61 6.54 -23.76
C MET A 66 -4.05 7.41 -24.94
N LEU A 67 -4.95 6.93 -25.79
CA LEU A 67 -5.44 7.71 -26.94
C LEU A 67 -6.23 8.96 -26.50
N LEU A 68 -7.01 8.85 -25.42
CA LEU A 68 -7.73 9.99 -24.85
C LEU A 68 -6.74 11.01 -24.27
N GLU A 69 -5.77 10.57 -23.49
CA GLU A 69 -4.73 11.44 -22.91
C GLU A 69 -3.92 12.14 -24.00
N PHE A 70 -3.40 11.37 -24.98
CA PHE A 70 -2.62 11.90 -26.10
C PHE A 70 -3.39 12.94 -26.94
N SER A 71 -4.72 12.81 -26.99
CA SER A 71 -5.59 13.77 -27.67
C SER A 71 -5.85 15.06 -26.87
N GLN A 72 -5.25 15.20 -25.68
CA GLN A 72 -5.46 16.29 -24.70
C GLN A 72 -6.91 16.38 -24.24
N TYR A 73 -7.53 15.23 -23.95
CA TYR A 73 -8.93 15.16 -23.52
C TYR A 73 -9.16 15.87 -22.18
N LEU A 74 -8.19 15.82 -21.26
CA LEU A 74 -8.29 16.49 -19.96
C LEU A 74 -8.31 18.01 -20.10
N GLU A 75 -7.31 18.56 -20.77
CA GLU A 75 -7.03 20.00 -20.85
C GLU A 75 -8.02 20.72 -21.75
N ASN A 76 -8.42 20.08 -22.87
CA ASN A 76 -9.23 20.74 -23.89
C ASN A 76 -10.73 20.41 -23.82
N TYR A 77 -11.15 19.39 -23.08
CA TYR A 77 -12.56 18.97 -23.04
C TYR A 77 -13.12 18.74 -21.64
N LEU A 78 -12.42 17.98 -20.79
CA LEU A 78 -12.94 17.64 -19.47
C LEU A 78 -12.86 18.82 -18.51
N TRP A 79 -11.66 19.33 -18.25
CA TRP A 79 -11.40 20.31 -17.19
C TRP A 79 -12.09 21.66 -17.42
N PRO A 80 -12.02 22.28 -18.62
CA PRO A 80 -12.66 23.57 -18.86
C PRO A 80 -14.19 23.56 -18.74
N ASN A 81 -14.80 22.37 -18.88
CA ASN A 81 -16.25 22.19 -18.85
C ASN A 81 -16.74 21.51 -17.57
N TYR A 82 -15.87 21.29 -16.58
CA TYR A 82 -16.23 20.65 -15.31
C TYR A 82 -16.85 21.65 -14.34
N THR A 83 -17.93 21.24 -13.66
CA THR A 83 -18.53 22.01 -12.56
C THR A 83 -19.10 21.05 -11.52
N ALA A 84 -18.67 21.19 -10.26
CA ALA A 84 -19.00 20.27 -9.16
C ALA A 84 -20.51 20.00 -8.99
N GLN A 85 -21.35 20.99 -9.26
CA GLN A 85 -22.79 20.90 -9.04
C GLN A 85 -23.56 20.22 -10.18
N THR A 86 -23.05 20.29 -11.42
CA THR A 86 -23.80 19.89 -12.63
C THR A 86 -23.14 18.74 -13.40
N SER A 87 -21.83 18.54 -13.23
CA SER A 87 -21.09 17.46 -13.90
C SER A 87 -21.49 16.08 -13.40
N SER A 88 -21.39 15.10 -14.30
CA SER A 88 -21.81 13.73 -14.05
C SER A 88 -20.71 12.88 -13.39
N LYS A 89 -21.08 11.65 -13.01
CA LYS A 89 -20.12 10.65 -12.51
C LYS A 89 -19.10 10.28 -13.60
N ALA A 90 -19.54 10.11 -14.84
CA ALA A 90 -18.67 9.81 -15.97
C ALA A 90 -17.61 10.90 -16.14
N HIS A 91 -18.02 12.17 -16.10
CA HIS A 91 -17.10 13.32 -16.17
C HIS A 91 -16.02 13.27 -15.10
N LEU A 92 -16.43 13.02 -13.86
CA LEU A 92 -15.51 12.95 -12.73
C LEU A 92 -14.49 11.82 -12.86
N LEU A 93 -14.96 10.64 -13.24
CA LEU A 93 -14.13 9.45 -13.36
C LEU A 93 -13.23 9.51 -14.60
N SER A 94 -13.69 10.11 -15.69
CA SER A 94 -12.85 10.42 -16.83
C SER A 94 -11.71 11.36 -16.46
N ILE A 95 -11.95 12.39 -15.64
CA ILE A 95 -10.87 13.25 -15.11
C ILE A 95 -9.87 12.43 -14.29
N CYS A 96 -10.36 11.60 -13.35
CA CYS A 96 -9.49 10.74 -12.53
C CYS A 96 -8.63 9.81 -13.41
N CYS A 97 -9.22 9.21 -14.45
CA CYS A 97 -8.50 8.32 -15.35
C CYS A 97 -7.41 9.05 -16.13
N MET A 98 -7.69 10.26 -16.64
CA MET A 98 -6.67 11.04 -17.35
C MET A 98 -5.53 11.47 -16.42
N LEU A 99 -5.84 11.84 -15.17
CA LEU A 99 -4.79 12.17 -14.20
C LEU A 99 -3.93 10.95 -13.86
N ASN A 100 -4.54 9.78 -13.64
CA ASN A 100 -3.79 8.54 -13.42
C ASN A 100 -2.91 8.17 -14.60
N GLU A 101 -3.43 8.34 -15.82
CA GLU A 101 -2.68 8.08 -17.04
C GLU A 101 -1.47 9.00 -17.15
N LYS A 102 -1.64 10.30 -16.82
CA LYS A 102 -0.52 11.24 -16.76
C LYS A 102 0.55 10.83 -15.74
N PHE A 103 0.14 10.36 -14.56
CA PHE A 103 1.07 9.80 -13.59
C PHE A 103 1.78 8.53 -14.10
N ARG A 104 1.06 7.67 -14.81
CA ARG A 104 1.59 6.42 -15.40
C ARG A 104 2.64 6.70 -16.47
N GLU A 105 2.40 7.69 -17.33
CA GLU A 105 3.32 8.13 -18.39
C GLU A 105 4.40 9.10 -17.88
N ASN A 106 4.40 9.42 -16.57
CA ASN A 106 5.33 10.35 -15.93
C ASN A 106 5.37 11.74 -16.60
N VAL A 107 4.21 12.23 -17.03
CA VAL A 107 4.01 13.58 -17.55
C VAL A 107 3.36 14.47 -16.49
N SER A 108 3.48 15.78 -16.65
CA SER A 108 2.94 16.71 -15.65
C SER A 108 1.42 16.61 -15.58
N ALA A 109 0.90 16.11 -14.45
CA ALA A 109 -0.53 15.92 -14.23
C ALA A 109 -1.30 17.23 -13.99
N TRP A 110 -0.60 18.29 -13.58
CA TRP A 110 -1.19 19.52 -13.04
C TRP A 110 -0.92 20.77 -13.88
N GLU A 111 -0.21 20.64 -15.00
CA GLU A 111 0.01 21.75 -15.92
C GLU A 111 -1.20 21.90 -16.85
N SER A 112 -1.93 23.00 -16.69
CA SER A 112 -2.86 23.50 -17.70
C SER A 112 -2.28 24.78 -18.28
N ASP A 113 -1.97 24.80 -19.57
CA ASP A 113 -1.36 25.95 -20.28
C ASP A 113 -2.17 27.26 -20.16
N SER A 114 -3.44 27.21 -19.73
CA SER A 114 -4.27 28.38 -19.51
C SER A 114 -4.04 29.01 -18.12
N ARG A 115 -3.22 30.06 -18.08
CA ARG A 115 -2.98 30.93 -16.90
C ARG A 115 -4.25 31.51 -16.24
N GLU A 116 -5.41 31.47 -16.90
CA GLU A 116 -6.68 32.02 -16.41
C GLU A 116 -7.59 31.01 -15.69
N GLN A 117 -7.28 29.70 -15.73
CA GLN A 117 -8.07 28.64 -15.07
C GLN A 117 -7.20 27.86 -14.09
N ARG A 118 -6.67 28.56 -13.07
CA ARG A 118 -6.10 27.89 -11.90
C ARG A 118 -7.10 26.87 -11.35
N TRP A 119 -6.60 25.71 -10.92
CA TRP A 119 -7.30 24.50 -10.49
C TRP A 119 -8.25 24.64 -9.26
N HIS A 120 -9.00 25.74 -9.13
CA HIS A 120 -9.68 26.22 -7.92
C HIS A 120 -10.88 25.40 -7.40
N VAL A 121 -10.99 24.12 -7.73
CA VAL A 121 -12.13 23.28 -7.32
C VAL A 121 -11.67 22.17 -6.38
N GLY A 122 -12.51 21.78 -5.42
CA GLY A 122 -12.24 20.84 -4.32
C GLY A 122 -12.14 19.38 -4.76
N ILE A 123 -11.17 19.10 -5.62
CA ILE A 123 -11.04 17.86 -6.38
C ILE A 123 -11.07 16.57 -5.52
N PRO A 124 -10.28 16.40 -4.44
CA PRO A 124 -10.25 15.10 -3.74
C PRO A 124 -11.53 14.82 -2.96
N ILE A 125 -12.09 15.82 -2.28
CA ILE A 125 -13.27 15.65 -1.41
C ILE A 125 -14.51 15.40 -2.25
N GLU A 126 -14.68 16.11 -3.36
CA GLU A 126 -15.81 15.93 -4.28
C GLU A 126 -15.76 14.60 -5.03
N TRP A 127 -14.56 14.07 -5.33
CA TRP A 127 -14.39 12.72 -5.88
C TRP A 127 -14.98 11.66 -4.98
N PHE A 128 -14.56 11.66 -3.72
CA PHE A 128 -15.05 10.67 -2.78
C PHE A 128 -16.49 10.93 -2.32
N ALA A 129 -16.91 12.20 -2.20
CA ALA A 129 -18.28 12.56 -1.84
C ALA A 129 -19.29 12.29 -2.96
N GLY A 130 -18.90 12.52 -4.21
CA GLY A 130 -19.69 12.23 -5.41
C GLY A 130 -19.93 10.74 -5.61
N ILE A 131 -18.94 9.89 -5.26
CA ILE A 131 -19.09 8.43 -5.26
C ILE A 131 -20.16 7.97 -4.25
N LYS A 132 -20.23 8.59 -3.07
CA LYS A 132 -21.20 8.21 -2.01
C LYS A 132 -22.63 8.67 -2.28
N LYS A 133 -22.84 9.88 -2.83
CA LYS A 133 -24.20 10.42 -3.06
C LYS A 133 -25.01 9.64 -4.10
N LYS A 134 -24.38 8.79 -4.93
CA LYS A 134 -25.05 8.09 -6.05
C LYS A 134 -24.80 6.57 -6.13
N SER A 135 -23.98 5.98 -5.25
CA SER A 135 -23.72 4.53 -5.27
C SER A 135 -23.99 3.88 -3.91
N ALA A 136 -25.21 3.38 -3.74
CA ALA A 136 -25.61 2.61 -2.56
C ALA A 136 -25.11 1.16 -2.58
N ASN A 137 -24.80 0.62 -3.77
CA ASN A 137 -24.31 -0.75 -3.97
C ASN A 137 -22.88 -0.75 -4.48
N LEU A 138 -22.05 -1.62 -3.91
CA LEU A 138 -20.67 -1.79 -4.34
C LEU A 138 -20.62 -2.73 -5.55
N ASP A 139 -21.02 -2.21 -6.71
CA ASP A 139 -20.81 -2.89 -7.98
C ASP A 139 -19.34 -2.81 -8.42
N HIS A 140 -18.98 -3.63 -9.40
CA HIS A 140 -17.68 -3.63 -10.10
C HIS A 140 -17.24 -2.19 -10.45
N TYR A 141 -18.17 -1.37 -10.96
CA TYR A 141 -17.92 0.01 -11.35
C TYR A 141 -17.54 0.92 -10.19
N THR A 142 -18.12 0.73 -9.01
CA THR A 142 -17.78 1.51 -7.82
C THR A 142 -16.43 1.12 -7.25
N CYS A 143 -16.08 -0.17 -7.27
CA CYS A 143 -14.72 -0.60 -6.88
C CYS A 143 -13.66 0.02 -7.79
N HIS A 144 -13.89 -0.02 -9.11
CA HIS A 144 -12.97 0.52 -10.10
C HIS A 144 -12.85 2.04 -10.00
N ALA A 145 -13.97 2.75 -9.88
CA ALA A 145 -14.01 4.20 -9.66
C ALA A 145 -13.21 4.63 -8.42
N ILE A 146 -13.41 3.96 -7.29
CA ILE A 146 -12.69 4.26 -6.05
C ILE A 146 -11.21 3.93 -6.20
N THR A 147 -10.88 2.82 -6.87
CA THR A 147 -9.50 2.41 -7.14
C THR A 147 -8.76 3.48 -7.94
N HIS A 148 -9.38 4.01 -9.00
CA HIS A 148 -8.84 5.14 -9.73
C HIS A 148 -8.66 6.37 -8.84
N SER A 149 -9.65 6.70 -8.00
CA SER A 149 -9.50 7.81 -7.05
C SER A 149 -8.37 7.60 -6.04
N PHE A 150 -8.10 6.37 -5.60
CA PHE A 150 -6.96 6.05 -4.74
C PHE A 150 -5.64 6.30 -5.45
N GLN A 151 -5.49 5.80 -6.68
CA GLN A 151 -4.31 6.06 -7.50
C GLN A 151 -4.07 7.56 -7.69
N VAL A 152 -5.11 8.34 -8.00
CA VAL A 152 -4.92 9.80 -8.16
C VAL A 152 -4.52 10.41 -6.83
N THR A 153 -5.11 9.96 -5.72
CA THR A 153 -4.78 10.45 -4.38
C THR A 153 -3.32 10.14 -4.02
N SER A 154 -2.86 8.91 -4.22
CA SER A 154 -1.47 8.49 -4.05
C SER A 154 -0.53 9.30 -4.97
N GLY A 155 -0.87 9.44 -6.25
CA GLY A 155 -0.10 10.26 -7.20
C GLY A 155 -0.06 11.74 -6.80
N SER A 156 -1.15 12.27 -6.24
CA SER A 156 -1.24 13.64 -5.73
C SER A 156 -0.39 13.81 -4.46
N LEU A 157 -0.38 12.84 -3.54
CA LEU A 157 0.50 12.82 -2.37
C LEU A 157 1.97 12.81 -2.80
N VAL A 158 2.32 11.99 -3.79
CA VAL A 158 3.65 11.95 -4.41
C VAL A 158 3.99 13.31 -5.03
N SER A 159 3.10 13.87 -5.85
CA SER A 159 3.31 15.16 -6.54
C SER A 159 3.43 16.35 -5.58
N ASN A 160 2.64 16.37 -4.51
CA ASN A 160 2.75 17.34 -3.41
C ASN A 160 4.14 17.30 -2.76
N CYS A 161 4.75 16.12 -2.76
CA CYS A 161 6.09 15.88 -2.28
C CYS A 161 7.15 16.00 -3.37
N VAL A 162 6.89 16.51 -4.58
CA VAL A 162 7.93 16.73 -5.62
C VAL A 162 7.95 18.19 -6.07
N ARG A 163 6.79 18.87 -6.08
CA ARG A 163 6.69 20.29 -6.49
C ARG A 163 5.77 21.04 -5.53
N PRO A 164 6.29 21.51 -4.38
CA PRO A 164 5.48 22.15 -3.34
C PRO A 164 4.76 23.43 -3.78
N GLU A 165 5.27 24.12 -4.80
CA GLU A 165 4.78 25.39 -5.34
C GLU A 165 3.60 25.22 -6.31
N GLU A 166 3.44 24.03 -6.92
CA GLU A 166 2.46 23.79 -7.98
C GLU A 166 1.09 23.36 -7.43
N VAL A 167 0.98 23.10 -6.13
CA VAL A 167 -0.11 22.26 -5.58
C VAL A 167 -0.68 22.76 -4.24
N ASP A 168 -0.65 24.07 -3.97
CA ASP A 168 -1.28 24.63 -2.76
C ASP A 168 -2.79 24.33 -2.68
N VAL A 169 -3.46 24.26 -3.84
CA VAL A 169 -4.90 23.95 -3.92
C VAL A 169 -5.22 22.54 -3.42
N ILE A 170 -4.45 21.51 -3.80
CA ILE A 170 -4.71 20.14 -3.32
C ILE A 170 -4.31 20.02 -1.86
N ARG A 171 -3.23 20.69 -1.45
CA ARG A 171 -2.80 20.70 -0.05
C ARG A 171 -3.91 21.20 0.88
N GLU A 172 -4.57 22.30 0.54
CA GLU A 172 -5.69 22.82 1.35
C GLU A 172 -6.85 21.83 1.48
N GLN A 173 -7.17 21.09 0.41
CA GLN A 173 -8.25 20.10 0.44
C GLN A 173 -7.85 18.86 1.25
N VAL A 174 -6.65 18.34 1.00
CA VAL A 174 -6.12 17.16 1.70
C VAL A 174 -5.96 17.46 3.19
N GLN A 175 -5.51 18.65 3.58
CA GLN A 175 -5.38 19.06 4.99
C GLN A 175 -6.70 18.90 5.77
N ARG A 176 -7.86 19.16 5.16
CA ARG A 176 -9.17 18.96 5.82
C ARG A 176 -9.44 17.50 6.17
N LEU A 177 -8.84 16.57 5.42
CA LEU A 177 -9.01 15.12 5.56
C LEU A 177 -8.02 14.47 6.52
N ILE A 178 -6.87 15.11 6.79
CA ILE A 178 -5.76 14.52 7.56
C ILE A 178 -5.39 15.31 8.82
N SER A 179 -6.09 16.39 9.15
CA SER A 179 -5.78 17.23 10.31
C SER A 179 -6.31 16.66 11.64
N LEU A 180 -5.88 17.23 12.77
CA LEU A 180 -6.35 16.89 14.13
C LEU A 180 -7.88 16.71 14.28
N PRO A 181 -8.77 17.52 13.64
CA PRO A 181 -10.22 17.32 13.75
C PRO A 181 -10.74 15.94 13.33
N THR A 182 -9.96 15.16 12.56
CA THR A 182 -10.29 13.76 12.20
C THR A 182 -10.41 12.85 13.42
N TRP A 183 -9.79 13.21 14.54
CA TRP A 183 -9.88 12.49 15.81
C TRP A 183 -11.29 12.47 16.41
N VAL A 184 -12.28 13.16 15.81
CA VAL A 184 -13.71 12.98 16.12
C VAL A 184 -14.18 11.55 15.86
N CYS A 185 -13.45 10.79 15.04
CA CYS A 185 -13.75 9.39 14.73
C CYS A 185 -13.21 8.41 15.77
N LEU A 186 -12.27 8.83 16.63
CA LEU A 186 -11.70 7.95 17.64
C LEU A 186 -12.74 7.56 18.68
N LEU A 187 -12.52 6.43 19.35
CA LEU A 187 -13.25 6.16 20.59
C LEU A 187 -13.10 7.34 21.56
N PRO A 188 -14.19 7.78 22.24
CA PRO A 188 -14.10 8.91 23.17
C PRO A 188 -13.05 8.74 24.26
N SER A 189 -12.87 7.51 24.75
CA SER A 189 -11.86 7.17 25.75
C SER A 189 -10.44 7.20 25.16
N ARG A 190 -10.26 6.73 23.93
CA ARG A 190 -8.99 6.82 23.19
C ARG A 190 -8.59 8.26 22.93
N LEU A 191 -9.52 9.11 22.48
CA LEU A 191 -9.29 10.53 22.30
C LEU A 191 -8.79 11.19 23.59
N GLU A 192 -9.45 10.97 24.73
CA GLU A 192 -9.02 11.55 25.99
C GLU A 192 -7.65 11.00 26.44
N GLN A 193 -7.33 9.73 26.15
CA GLN A 193 -6.00 9.18 26.39
C GLN A 193 -4.91 9.92 25.61
N GLU A 194 -5.11 10.16 24.31
CA GLU A 194 -4.14 10.89 23.48
C GLU A 194 -4.00 12.36 23.90
N LEU A 195 -5.11 13.01 24.26
CA LEU A 195 -5.11 14.39 24.77
C LEU A 195 -4.41 14.52 26.14
N ARG A 196 -4.49 13.49 26.99
CA ARG A 196 -3.75 13.43 28.27
C ARG A 196 -2.27 13.20 28.05
N LYS A 197 -1.90 12.35 27.09
CA LYS A 197 -0.50 12.09 26.71
C LYS A 197 0.18 13.37 26.21
N THR A 198 -0.54 14.21 25.47
CA THR A 198 -0.02 15.50 24.98
C THR A 198 -0.92 16.66 25.41
N PRO A 199 -0.75 17.23 26.62
CA PRO A 199 -1.66 18.25 27.17
C PRO A 199 -1.82 19.52 26.31
N LYS A 200 -0.83 19.86 25.49
CA LYS A 200 -0.91 20.97 24.53
C LYS A 200 -2.04 20.77 23.51
N LEU A 201 -2.28 19.52 23.07
CA LEU A 201 -3.34 19.20 22.10
C LEU A 201 -4.73 19.45 22.66
N LYS A 202 -4.93 19.29 23.98
CA LYS A 202 -6.22 19.58 24.62
C LYS A 202 -6.67 21.02 24.42
N LYS A 203 -5.72 21.98 24.39
CA LYS A 203 -6.02 23.39 24.10
C LYS A 203 -6.48 23.57 22.66
N PHE A 204 -5.75 23.00 21.68
CA PHE A 204 -6.13 23.07 20.27
C PHE A 204 -7.46 22.38 19.99
N TRP A 205 -7.71 21.22 20.61
CA TRP A 205 -8.97 20.50 20.50
C TRP A 205 -10.17 21.34 20.97
N ASN A 206 -10.02 22.03 22.11
CA ASN A 206 -11.05 22.92 22.62
C ASN A 206 -11.27 24.15 21.71
N LEU A 207 -10.22 24.67 21.08
CA LEU A 207 -10.34 25.75 20.10
C LEU A 207 -11.11 25.29 18.85
N ILE A 208 -10.84 24.08 18.35
CA ILE A 208 -11.57 23.48 17.23
C ILE A 208 -13.06 23.37 17.58
N LYS A 209 -13.40 22.83 18.76
CA LYS A 209 -14.80 22.73 19.22
C LYS A 209 -15.50 24.10 19.28
N LYS A 210 -14.83 25.13 19.84
CA LYS A 210 -15.35 26.50 19.88
C LYS A 210 -15.49 27.12 18.49
N SER A 211 -14.63 26.77 17.55
CA SER A 211 -14.74 27.21 16.16
C SER A 211 -15.93 26.56 15.47
N ASP A 212 -16.19 25.28 15.74
CA ASP A 212 -17.31 24.51 15.17
C ASP A 212 -18.67 25.01 15.64
N GLU A 213 -18.75 25.58 16.85
CA GLU A 213 -19.95 26.22 17.38
C GLU A 213 -20.34 27.48 16.58
N LYS A 214 -19.38 28.12 15.91
CA LYS A 214 -19.60 29.34 15.11
C LYS A 214 -19.91 29.05 13.64
N LEU A 215 -19.83 27.80 13.20
CA LEU A 215 -20.08 27.42 11.81
C LEU A 215 -21.59 27.36 11.53
N GLU A 216 -21.97 27.87 10.36
CA GLU A 216 -23.31 27.66 9.81
C GLU A 216 -23.64 26.16 9.68
N PRO A 217 -24.92 25.74 9.82
CA PRO A 217 -25.29 24.31 9.83
C PRO A 217 -24.76 23.52 8.63
N LYS A 218 -24.85 24.08 7.41
CA LYS A 218 -24.33 23.42 6.19
C LYS A 218 -22.81 23.29 6.19
N ALA A 219 -22.09 24.31 6.66
CA ALA A 219 -20.64 24.27 6.75
C ALA A 219 -20.17 23.26 7.81
N LYS A 220 -20.91 23.16 8.92
CA LYS A 220 -20.64 22.17 9.98
C LYS A 220 -20.85 20.74 9.49
N GLU A 221 -21.93 20.48 8.75
CA GLU A 221 -22.19 19.16 8.14
C GLU A 221 -21.08 18.77 7.16
N GLN A 222 -20.66 19.71 6.31
CA GLN A 222 -19.56 19.49 5.37
C GLN A 222 -18.23 19.20 6.11
N ALA A 223 -17.92 19.97 7.16
CA ALA A 223 -16.72 19.75 7.96
C ALA A 223 -16.73 18.39 8.69
N ASP A 224 -17.86 17.98 9.28
CA ASP A 224 -17.99 16.65 9.89
C ASP A 224 -17.87 15.53 8.83
N TYR A 225 -18.43 15.76 7.64
CA TYR A 225 -18.26 14.84 6.52
C TYR A 225 -16.79 14.67 6.14
N GLU A 226 -16.02 15.75 5.99
CA GLU A 226 -14.61 15.71 5.65
C GLU A 226 -13.77 15.02 6.73
N ARG A 227 -14.00 15.36 8.00
CA ARG A 227 -13.26 14.78 9.15
C ARG A 227 -13.45 13.27 9.29
N ARG A 228 -14.64 12.78 8.95
CA ARG A 228 -14.99 11.35 9.01
C ARG A 228 -14.68 10.60 7.72
N PHE A 229 -14.09 11.25 6.72
CA PHE A 229 -13.88 10.65 5.42
C PHE A 229 -13.00 9.39 5.48
N LEU A 230 -11.77 9.49 6.01
CA LEU A 230 -10.84 8.37 6.07
C LEU A 230 -11.36 7.23 6.96
N SER A 231 -11.99 7.54 8.09
CA SER A 231 -12.63 6.53 8.94
C SER A 231 -13.73 5.76 8.20
N ARG A 232 -14.60 6.45 7.46
CA ARG A 232 -15.62 5.78 6.63
C ARG A 232 -15.02 4.99 5.48
N LEU A 233 -13.88 5.45 4.94
CA LEU A 233 -13.17 4.75 3.88
C LEU A 233 -12.57 3.42 4.41
N ILE A 234 -11.98 3.44 5.61
CA ILE A 234 -11.52 2.23 6.31
C ILE A 234 -12.69 1.26 6.54
N GLN A 235 -13.83 1.75 7.06
CA GLN A 235 -15.03 0.92 7.25
C GLN A 235 -15.52 0.31 5.94
N LYS A 236 -15.48 1.08 4.85
CA LYS A 236 -15.84 0.58 3.53
C LYS A 236 -14.90 -0.52 3.08
N PHE A 237 -13.58 -0.33 3.24
CA PHE A 237 -12.59 -1.34 2.93
C PHE A 237 -12.81 -2.63 3.71
N VAL A 238 -13.01 -2.56 5.04
CA VAL A 238 -13.27 -3.73 5.87
C VAL A 238 -14.52 -4.48 5.39
N SER A 239 -15.56 -3.75 4.97
CA SER A 239 -16.75 -4.36 4.36
C SER A 239 -16.45 -5.07 3.03
N VAL A 240 -15.59 -4.51 2.17
CA VAL A 240 -15.17 -5.16 0.92
C VAL A 240 -14.37 -6.41 1.22
N LEU A 241 -13.40 -6.30 2.11
CA LEU A 241 -12.49 -7.37 2.52
C LEU A 241 -13.26 -8.56 3.08
N ASN A 242 -14.22 -8.32 3.98
CA ASN A 242 -15.08 -9.35 4.55
C ASN A 242 -16.05 -9.98 3.54
N SER A 243 -16.25 -9.37 2.38
CA SER A 243 -17.09 -9.91 1.31
C SER A 243 -16.35 -10.88 0.37
N ILE A 244 -15.04 -11.07 0.58
CA ILE A 244 -14.22 -12.02 -0.17
C ILE A 244 -14.33 -13.40 0.52
N PRO A 245 -14.75 -14.46 -0.21
CA PRO A 245 -14.91 -15.77 0.39
C PRO A 245 -13.57 -16.50 0.61
N ALA A 246 -13.52 -17.33 1.65
CA ALA A 246 -12.39 -18.20 1.97
C ALA A 246 -11.99 -19.13 0.81
N LYS A 247 -12.99 -19.69 0.11
CA LYS A 247 -12.83 -20.67 -0.97
C LYS A 247 -13.70 -20.30 -2.17
N GLY A 248 -13.32 -20.78 -3.35
CA GLY A 248 -14.02 -20.52 -4.60
C GLY A 248 -13.52 -19.29 -5.34
N ASP A 249 -14.29 -18.87 -6.34
CA ASP A 249 -13.95 -17.77 -7.22
C ASP A 249 -13.96 -16.42 -6.49
N VAL A 250 -12.97 -15.59 -6.81
CA VAL A 250 -12.82 -14.25 -6.25
C VAL A 250 -12.85 -13.24 -7.38
N SER A 251 -13.58 -12.14 -7.17
CA SER A 251 -13.56 -11.00 -8.09
C SER A 251 -12.20 -10.29 -8.02
N ALA A 252 -11.51 -10.24 -9.16
CA ALA A 252 -10.24 -9.51 -9.30
C ALA A 252 -10.38 -8.04 -8.87
N ASP A 253 -11.53 -7.41 -9.11
CA ASP A 253 -11.77 -6.01 -8.75
C ASP A 253 -11.78 -5.76 -7.25
N LYS A 254 -12.31 -6.73 -6.47
CA LYS A 254 -12.26 -6.65 -5.01
C LYS A 254 -10.82 -6.80 -4.51
N VAL A 255 -10.04 -7.68 -5.12
CA VAL A 255 -8.63 -7.87 -4.79
C VAL A 255 -7.85 -6.60 -5.09
N HIS A 256 -7.96 -6.06 -6.31
CA HIS A 256 -7.28 -4.82 -6.71
C HIS A 256 -7.71 -3.62 -5.89
N TYR A 257 -8.98 -3.52 -5.54
CA TYR A 257 -9.46 -2.50 -4.60
C TYR A 257 -8.76 -2.62 -3.24
N CYS A 258 -8.65 -3.83 -2.69
CA CYS A 258 -7.98 -4.06 -1.41
C CYS A 258 -6.48 -3.75 -1.50
N GLU A 259 -5.80 -4.17 -2.56
CA GLU A 259 -4.38 -3.88 -2.79
C GLU A 259 -4.12 -2.37 -2.88
N ARG A 260 -4.93 -1.64 -3.68
CA ARG A 260 -4.82 -0.18 -3.85
C ARG A 260 -5.23 0.59 -2.61
N PHE A 261 -6.16 0.06 -1.82
CA PHE A 261 -6.48 0.64 -0.52
C PHE A 261 -5.27 0.55 0.43
N ILE A 262 -4.61 -0.61 0.54
CA ILE A 262 -3.43 -0.76 1.40
C ILE A 262 -2.29 0.13 0.89
N GLU A 263 -2.08 0.24 -0.42
CA GLU A 263 -1.12 1.17 -1.01
C GLU A 263 -1.37 2.62 -0.56
N LEU A 264 -2.62 3.09 -0.58
CA LEU A 264 -2.98 4.42 -0.08
C LEU A 264 -2.66 4.56 1.42
N MET A 265 -2.93 3.53 2.24
CA MET A 265 -2.59 3.57 3.66
C MET A 265 -1.09 3.66 3.89
N ILE A 266 -0.29 2.91 3.11
CA ILE A 266 1.18 2.99 3.14
C ILE A 266 1.63 4.41 2.82
N ASP A 267 1.13 5.01 1.73
CA ASP A 267 1.52 6.36 1.31
C ASP A 267 1.17 7.43 2.37
N LEU A 268 0.00 7.30 3.02
CA LEU A 268 -0.41 8.18 4.11
C LEU A 268 0.47 8.02 5.36
N GLU A 269 0.86 6.79 5.71
CA GLU A 269 1.69 6.49 6.88
C GLU A 269 3.17 6.81 6.66
N ALA A 270 3.64 6.77 5.41
CA ALA A 270 5.04 6.96 5.01
C ALA A 270 5.43 8.44 4.82
N LEU A 271 4.53 9.38 5.10
CA LEU A 271 4.71 10.82 4.97
C LEU A 271 4.27 11.53 6.26
N LEU A 272 5.16 12.32 6.88
CA LEU A 272 4.90 12.89 8.22
C LEU A 272 3.64 13.80 8.28
N PRO A 273 3.40 14.74 7.35
CA PRO A 273 2.20 15.57 7.36
C PRO A 273 0.87 14.81 7.39
N THR A 274 0.78 13.67 6.69
CA THR A 274 -0.42 12.80 6.65
C THR A 274 -0.46 11.88 7.85
N ARG A 275 0.68 11.28 8.22
CA ARG A 275 0.85 10.35 9.33
C ARG A 275 0.47 10.96 10.68
N ARG A 276 0.88 12.22 10.94
CA ARG A 276 0.85 12.87 12.27
C ARG A 276 -0.44 12.67 13.07
N TRP A 277 -1.59 12.70 12.40
CA TRP A 277 -2.90 12.48 13.02
C TRP A 277 -3.53 11.16 12.59
N PHE A 278 -3.21 10.71 11.37
CA PHE A 278 -3.78 9.51 10.76
C PHE A 278 -3.30 8.21 11.42
N ASN A 279 -2.05 8.12 11.87
CA ASN A 279 -1.51 6.91 12.50
C ASN A 279 -2.35 6.46 13.72
N THR A 280 -2.77 7.42 14.55
CA THR A 280 -3.69 7.15 15.67
C THR A 280 -5.05 6.64 15.20
N LEU A 281 -5.60 7.19 14.12
CA LEU A 281 -6.87 6.76 13.54
C LEU A 281 -6.75 5.35 12.93
N LEU A 282 -5.63 5.04 12.30
CA LEU A 282 -5.31 3.73 11.75
C LEU A 282 -5.24 2.67 12.86
N ASP A 283 -4.52 2.95 13.95
CA ASP A 283 -4.42 2.09 15.13
C ASP A 283 -5.79 1.85 15.80
N ASP A 284 -6.60 2.90 15.99
CA ASP A 284 -7.94 2.80 16.59
C ASP A 284 -8.93 1.97 15.74
N SER A 285 -8.70 1.93 14.42
CA SER A 285 -9.53 1.16 13.49
C SER A 285 -9.22 -0.33 13.45
N HIS A 286 -8.11 -0.77 14.06
CA HIS A 286 -7.59 -2.14 14.04
C HIS A 286 -7.38 -2.71 12.62
N LEU A 287 -7.18 -1.84 11.62
CA LEU A 287 -7.12 -2.20 10.20
C LEU A 287 -6.10 -3.31 9.92
N VAL A 288 -4.88 -3.19 10.47
CA VAL A 288 -3.78 -4.13 10.22
C VAL A 288 -4.15 -5.53 10.73
N VAL A 289 -4.69 -5.61 11.95
CA VAL A 289 -5.13 -6.88 12.57
C VAL A 289 -6.28 -7.50 11.77
N LEU A 290 -7.31 -6.71 11.43
CA LEU A 290 -8.43 -7.17 10.61
C LEU A 290 -7.96 -7.68 9.24
N SER A 291 -6.95 -7.03 8.65
CA SER A 291 -6.41 -7.40 7.35
C SER A 291 -5.63 -8.71 7.39
N HIS A 292 -4.80 -8.94 8.41
CA HIS A 292 -4.08 -10.21 8.57
C HIS A 292 -5.01 -11.40 8.80
N LEU A 293 -6.12 -11.18 9.51
CA LEU A 293 -7.12 -12.22 9.77
C LEU A 293 -8.12 -12.42 8.63
N SER A 294 -8.01 -11.65 7.55
CA SER A 294 -8.96 -11.70 6.45
C SER A 294 -8.81 -12.97 5.61
N GLU A 295 -9.91 -13.39 4.99
CA GLU A 295 -9.89 -14.52 4.05
C GLU A 295 -8.97 -14.26 2.86
N LEU A 296 -8.83 -13.01 2.40
CA LEU A 296 -7.90 -12.65 1.33
C LEU A 296 -6.44 -12.93 1.72
N ALA A 297 -6.04 -12.62 2.95
CA ALA A 297 -4.70 -12.91 3.46
C ALA A 297 -4.41 -14.42 3.57
N GLN A 298 -5.44 -15.26 3.66
CA GLN A 298 -5.27 -16.72 3.70
C GLN A 298 -5.17 -17.36 2.31
N ARG A 299 -5.23 -16.57 1.23
CA ARG A 299 -5.16 -17.06 -0.16
C ARG A 299 -3.75 -16.88 -0.75
N PRO A 300 -2.96 -17.96 -0.92
CA PRO A 300 -1.55 -17.82 -1.32
C PRO A 300 -1.32 -17.27 -2.73
N LYS A 301 -2.31 -17.39 -3.64
CA LYS A 301 -2.19 -16.90 -5.02
C LYS A 301 -2.76 -15.50 -5.15
N GLU A 302 -4.05 -15.33 -4.86
CA GLU A 302 -4.76 -14.06 -5.05
C GLU A 302 -4.42 -13.02 -3.97
N GLY A 303 -4.07 -13.45 -2.76
CA GLY A 303 -3.69 -12.56 -1.66
C GLY A 303 -2.21 -12.24 -1.57
N LYS A 304 -1.37 -12.76 -2.47
CA LYS A 304 0.10 -12.66 -2.36
C LYS A 304 0.58 -11.20 -2.32
N LEU A 305 0.11 -10.38 -3.27
CA LEU A 305 0.47 -8.96 -3.32
C LEU A 305 -0.14 -8.19 -2.15
N PHE A 306 -1.40 -8.48 -1.81
CA PHE A 306 -2.08 -7.89 -0.65
C PHE A 306 -1.29 -8.09 0.66
N ILE A 307 -0.78 -9.29 0.93
CA ILE A 307 0.03 -9.57 2.13
C ILE A 307 1.34 -8.80 2.10
N GLN A 308 2.03 -8.74 0.95
CA GLN A 308 3.28 -8.00 0.83
C GLN A 308 3.09 -6.50 1.08
N LEU A 309 2.00 -5.94 0.57
CA LEU A 309 1.61 -4.56 0.88
C LEU A 309 1.21 -4.41 2.35
N LEU A 310 0.52 -5.38 2.93
CA LEU A 310 0.13 -5.35 4.34
C LEU A 310 1.34 -5.39 5.28
N GLU A 311 2.38 -6.16 4.96
CA GLU A 311 3.65 -6.18 5.69
C GLU A 311 4.34 -4.81 5.64
N MET A 312 4.32 -4.13 4.48
CA MET A 312 4.80 -2.74 4.37
C MET A 312 3.98 -1.77 5.22
N LEU A 313 2.65 -1.91 5.23
CA LEU A 313 1.78 -1.09 6.07
C LEU A 313 2.05 -1.35 7.57
N GLN A 314 2.22 -2.61 7.96
CA GLN A 314 2.57 -2.99 9.32
C GLN A 314 3.88 -2.33 9.75
N PHE A 315 4.91 -2.37 8.89
CA PHE A 315 6.18 -1.69 9.10
C PHE A 315 5.99 -0.18 9.35
N TYR A 316 5.23 0.51 8.50
CA TYR A 316 5.02 1.96 8.69
C TYR A 316 4.12 2.27 9.89
N SER A 317 3.06 1.50 10.16
CA SER A 317 2.22 1.70 11.36
C SER A 317 3.01 1.57 12.67
N GLY A 318 4.05 0.73 12.67
CA GLY A 318 4.98 0.54 13.78
C GLY A 318 6.27 1.35 13.70
N PHE A 319 6.39 2.29 12.77
CA PHE A 319 7.64 2.98 12.47
C PHE A 319 8.20 3.74 13.68
N GLU A 320 9.52 3.69 13.87
CA GLU A 320 10.26 4.27 15.00
C GLU A 320 10.39 5.81 14.90
N ILE A 321 9.25 6.51 14.89
CA ILE A 321 9.17 7.98 14.81
C ILE A 321 8.14 8.52 15.81
N ASN A 322 8.43 9.68 16.36
CA ASN A 322 7.45 10.45 17.13
C ASN A 322 6.57 11.27 16.17
N ASP A 323 5.29 10.91 16.06
CA ASP A 323 4.35 11.56 15.12
C ASP A 323 4.20 13.08 15.32
N GLN A 324 4.42 13.57 16.54
CA GLN A 324 4.28 15.00 16.85
C GLN A 324 5.55 15.78 16.50
N SER A 325 6.71 15.34 17.01
CA SER A 325 7.98 16.05 16.76
C SER A 325 8.59 15.74 15.39
N GLY A 326 8.26 14.60 14.79
CA GLY A 326 8.91 14.10 13.56
C GLY A 326 10.32 13.55 13.79
N ASN A 327 10.76 13.40 15.04
CA ASN A 327 12.08 12.87 15.35
C ASN A 327 12.04 11.35 15.39
N ALA A 328 13.12 10.70 14.93
CA ALA A 328 13.33 9.27 15.11
C ALA A 328 13.31 8.93 16.61
N LEU A 329 12.67 7.82 16.97
CA LEU A 329 12.68 7.27 18.31
C LEU A 329 13.99 6.53 18.54
N THR A 330 14.55 6.64 19.75
CA THR A 330 15.71 5.85 20.14
C THR A 330 15.29 4.46 20.63
N ASP A 331 16.22 3.51 20.70
CA ASP A 331 15.98 2.19 21.31
C ASP A 331 15.44 2.30 22.75
N HIS A 332 15.90 3.31 23.49
CA HIS A 332 15.41 3.60 24.83
C HIS A 332 13.94 4.06 24.82
N ASP A 333 13.57 4.96 23.91
CA ASP A 333 12.19 5.42 23.76
C ASP A 333 11.26 4.26 23.38
N MET A 334 11.69 3.42 22.43
CA MET A 334 10.94 2.23 22.00
C MET A 334 10.76 1.24 23.15
N THR A 335 11.81 1.00 23.93
CA THR A 335 11.74 0.14 25.12
C THR A 335 10.77 0.70 26.16
N ASN A 336 10.86 2.00 26.49
CA ASN A 336 9.95 2.63 27.44
C ASN A 336 8.50 2.54 26.97
N MET A 337 8.23 2.80 25.69
CA MET A 337 6.88 2.69 25.11
C MET A 337 6.31 1.28 25.21
N HIS A 338 7.13 0.24 25.00
CA HIS A 338 6.73 -1.15 25.17
C HIS A 338 6.39 -1.45 26.63
N TYR A 339 7.27 -1.07 27.56
CA TYR A 339 7.09 -1.29 28.99
C TYR A 339 5.86 -0.55 29.55
N ASP A 340 5.59 0.67 29.07
CA ASP A 340 4.40 1.43 29.45
C ASP A 340 3.11 0.73 29.02
N ARG A 341 3.07 0.15 27.81
CA ARG A 341 1.93 -0.63 27.31
C ARG A 341 1.70 -1.87 28.16
N LEU A 342 2.74 -2.65 28.41
CA LEU A 342 2.70 -3.86 29.24
C LEU A 342 2.30 -3.54 30.67
N THR A 343 2.87 -2.50 31.26
CA THR A 343 2.53 -2.08 32.63
C THR A 343 1.06 -1.64 32.71
N SER A 344 0.56 -0.91 31.70
CA SER A 344 -0.87 -0.54 31.63
C SER A 344 -1.76 -1.78 31.56
N LEU A 345 -1.39 -2.76 30.74
CA LEU A 345 -2.07 -4.03 30.62
C LEU A 345 -2.05 -4.84 31.93
N GLN A 346 -0.90 -4.96 32.59
CA GLN A 346 -0.78 -5.63 33.89
C GLN A 346 -1.61 -4.95 34.97
N ARG A 347 -1.66 -3.60 35.00
CA ARG A 347 -2.54 -2.86 35.93
C ARG A 347 -4.01 -3.17 35.72
N VAL A 348 -4.45 -3.21 34.46
CA VAL A 348 -5.84 -3.58 34.11
C VAL A 348 -6.13 -5.03 34.52
N ALA A 349 -5.22 -5.96 34.19
CA ALA A 349 -5.32 -7.37 34.55
C ALA A 349 -5.44 -7.53 36.08
N PHE A 350 -4.53 -6.94 36.85
CA PHE A 350 -4.52 -7.03 38.32
C PHE A 350 -5.81 -6.50 38.96
N ALA A 351 -6.31 -5.37 38.47
CA ALA A 351 -7.43 -4.68 39.09
C ALA A 351 -8.79 -5.33 38.76
N ASN A 352 -8.92 -5.99 37.61
CA ASN A 352 -10.23 -6.36 37.07
C ASN A 352 -10.37 -7.85 36.67
N PHE A 353 -9.28 -8.61 36.59
CA PHE A 353 -9.29 -9.98 36.05
C PHE A 353 -8.53 -10.93 36.98
N PRO A 354 -9.22 -11.57 37.95
CA PRO A 354 -8.59 -12.47 38.91
C PRO A 354 -7.85 -13.65 38.25
N GLU A 355 -8.31 -14.11 37.09
CA GLU A 355 -7.69 -15.21 36.33
C GLU A 355 -6.29 -14.83 35.80
N LEU A 356 -5.99 -13.53 35.67
CA LEU A 356 -4.72 -13.01 35.17
C LEU A 356 -3.81 -12.47 36.28
N ARG A 357 -4.04 -12.86 37.55
CA ARG A 357 -3.25 -12.34 38.68
C ARG A 357 -1.77 -12.68 38.56
N ASP A 358 -1.45 -13.91 38.16
CA ASP A 358 -0.05 -14.35 37.96
C ASP A 358 0.59 -13.61 36.79
N PHE A 359 -0.15 -13.44 35.68
CA PHE A 359 0.28 -12.64 34.54
C PHE A 359 0.59 -11.18 34.95
N ALA A 360 -0.28 -10.58 35.77
CA ALA A 360 -0.15 -9.20 36.19
C ALA A 360 1.04 -8.95 37.16
N LEU A 361 1.49 -9.99 37.87
CA LEU A 361 2.63 -9.92 38.80
C LEU A 361 3.95 -10.41 38.19
N SER A 362 3.89 -10.97 36.98
CA SER A 362 5.07 -11.48 36.28
C SER A 362 5.97 -10.34 35.76
N ASN A 363 7.25 -10.64 35.56
CA ASN A 363 8.15 -9.66 34.94
C ASN A 363 7.85 -9.53 33.43
N VAL A 364 8.06 -8.34 32.86
CA VAL A 364 7.74 -8.04 31.45
C VAL A 364 8.36 -9.04 30.48
N ALA A 365 9.64 -9.37 30.65
CA ALA A 365 10.36 -10.26 29.74
C ALA A 365 9.83 -11.71 29.72
N SER A 366 9.08 -12.13 30.74
CA SER A 366 8.45 -13.47 30.77
C SER A 366 7.11 -13.52 30.05
N ILE A 367 6.46 -12.36 29.85
CA ILE A 367 5.09 -12.27 29.33
C ILE A 367 4.98 -11.53 28.00
N ASP A 368 6.02 -10.85 27.54
CA ASP A 368 5.97 -9.99 26.35
C ASP A 368 6.28 -10.73 25.03
N THR A 369 6.56 -12.03 25.06
CA THR A 369 6.70 -12.83 23.84
C THR A 369 5.34 -13.18 23.26
N ARG A 370 5.26 -13.29 21.93
CA ARG A 370 4.03 -13.68 21.24
C ARG A 370 3.45 -15.00 21.77
N ASP A 371 4.29 -16.01 21.97
CA ASP A 371 3.89 -17.32 22.47
C ASP A 371 3.34 -17.25 23.91
N SER A 372 3.97 -16.47 24.79
CA SER A 372 3.45 -16.23 26.15
C SER A 372 2.09 -15.55 26.11
N LEU A 373 1.93 -14.49 25.31
CA LEU A 373 0.67 -13.75 25.20
C LEU A 373 -0.45 -14.61 24.61
N LEU A 374 -0.16 -15.43 23.59
CA LEU A 374 -1.13 -16.36 23.00
C LEU A 374 -1.60 -17.39 24.02
N LYS A 375 -0.69 -17.91 24.85
CA LYS A 375 -1.04 -18.84 25.94
C LYS A 375 -1.98 -18.18 26.94
N HIS A 376 -1.64 -16.99 27.44
CA HIS A 376 -2.45 -16.30 28.45
C HIS A 376 -3.82 -15.84 27.91
N PHE A 377 -3.87 -15.26 26.71
CA PHE A 377 -5.10 -14.72 26.16
C PHE A 377 -5.96 -15.77 25.46
N GLY A 378 -5.37 -16.86 24.96
CA GLY A 378 -6.09 -17.97 24.32
C GLY A 378 -7.03 -18.71 25.28
N GLU A 379 -6.68 -18.78 26.57
CA GLU A 379 -7.49 -19.43 27.61
C GLU A 379 -8.70 -18.59 28.04
N LEU A 380 -8.71 -17.28 27.77
CA LEU A 380 -9.78 -16.37 28.19
C LEU A 380 -11.04 -16.50 27.32
N SER A 381 -12.19 -16.14 27.90
CA SER A 381 -13.43 -16.02 27.14
C SER A 381 -13.44 -14.77 26.26
N THR A 382 -14.27 -14.79 25.21
CA THR A 382 -14.46 -13.68 24.29
C THR A 382 -14.91 -12.40 25.02
N GLU A 383 -15.80 -12.53 26.00
CA GLU A 383 -16.35 -11.41 26.77
C GLU A 383 -15.29 -10.80 27.69
N LEU A 384 -14.45 -11.62 28.33
CA LEU A 384 -13.36 -11.15 29.18
C LEU A 384 -12.32 -10.38 28.35
N LEU A 385 -11.92 -10.93 27.20
CA LEU A 385 -11.00 -10.27 26.27
C LEU A 385 -11.55 -8.91 25.79
N HIS A 386 -12.83 -8.85 25.43
CA HIS A 386 -13.47 -7.60 25.03
C HIS A 386 -13.44 -6.58 26.18
N ARG A 387 -13.87 -6.96 27.39
CA ARG A 387 -13.85 -6.06 28.55
C ARG A 387 -12.44 -5.55 28.84
N MET A 388 -11.42 -6.40 28.71
CA MET A 388 -10.04 -6.01 28.91
C MET A 388 -9.57 -5.01 27.85
N ALA A 389 -9.86 -5.27 26.58
CA ALA A 389 -9.59 -4.35 25.48
C ALA A 389 -10.31 -2.99 25.65
N ALA A 390 -11.56 -3.00 26.15
CA ALA A 390 -12.31 -1.79 26.42
C ALA A 390 -11.68 -0.94 27.54
N ARG A 391 -11.16 -1.58 28.60
CA ARG A 391 -10.41 -0.91 29.68
C ARG A 391 -9.09 -0.30 29.20
N LEU A 392 -8.52 -0.84 28.13
CA LEU A 392 -7.33 -0.32 27.46
C LEU A 392 -7.65 0.72 26.37
N ASN A 393 -8.92 1.13 26.25
CA ASN A 393 -9.44 2.06 25.25
C ASN A 393 -9.22 1.61 23.80
N LEU A 394 -9.25 0.28 23.56
CA LEU A 394 -9.12 -0.31 22.22
C LEU A 394 -10.50 -0.59 21.61
N LEU A 395 -11.49 -0.92 22.45
CA LEU A 395 -12.84 -1.26 22.04
C LEU A 395 -13.87 -0.48 22.86
N PRO A 396 -15.11 -0.35 22.36
CA PRO A 396 -16.18 0.25 23.14
C PRO A 396 -16.48 -0.60 24.39
N PRO A 397 -17.06 -0.01 25.45
CA PRO A 397 -17.48 -0.77 26.62
C PRO A 397 -18.48 -1.86 26.24
N LEU A 398 -18.33 -3.05 26.82
CA LEU A 398 -19.29 -4.15 26.73
C LEU A 398 -20.15 -4.15 27.99
N SER A 399 -21.48 -4.05 27.84
CA SER A 399 -22.40 -4.05 28.99
C SER A 399 -22.47 -5.42 29.66
N ASP A 400 -22.90 -5.44 30.92
CA ASP A 400 -23.08 -6.70 31.64
C ASP A 400 -24.21 -7.53 31.00
N GLY A 401 -23.91 -8.80 30.68
CA GLY A 401 -24.83 -9.71 30.01
C GLY A 401 -24.84 -9.65 28.48
N GLU A 402 -24.14 -8.70 27.86
CA GLU A 402 -23.99 -8.63 26.40
C GLU A 402 -22.86 -9.54 25.90
N SER A 403 -23.09 -10.22 24.79
CA SER A 403 -22.07 -10.98 24.06
C SER A 403 -21.25 -10.05 23.17
N SER A 404 -19.95 -10.32 23.05
CA SER A 404 -19.09 -9.59 22.11
C SER A 404 -19.56 -9.76 20.66
N SER A 405 -19.58 -8.66 19.90
CA SER A 405 -19.79 -8.68 18.44
C SER A 405 -18.53 -9.11 17.66
N TYR A 406 -17.38 -9.20 18.33
CA TYR A 406 -16.11 -9.56 17.74
C TYR A 406 -15.80 -11.04 17.95
N ARG A 407 -15.19 -11.65 16.92
CA ARG A 407 -14.69 -13.03 16.98
C ARG A 407 -13.52 -13.14 17.95
N LYS A 408 -13.37 -14.30 18.60
CA LYS A 408 -12.32 -14.55 19.59
C LYS A 408 -10.92 -14.39 18.98
N GLU A 409 -10.73 -14.87 17.76
CA GLU A 409 -9.46 -14.81 17.03
C GLU A 409 -9.00 -13.36 16.85
N PHE A 410 -9.92 -12.44 16.53
CA PHE A 410 -9.64 -11.01 16.42
C PHE A 410 -9.23 -10.40 17.76
N LEU A 411 -9.96 -10.70 18.83
CA LEU A 411 -9.65 -10.16 20.14
C LEU A 411 -8.28 -10.63 20.65
N VAL A 412 -7.97 -11.91 20.45
CA VAL A 412 -6.65 -12.47 20.80
C VAL A 412 -5.57 -11.78 19.97
N GLU A 413 -5.69 -11.74 18.64
CA GLU A 413 -4.66 -11.15 17.79
C GLU A 413 -4.44 -9.66 18.07
N MET A 414 -5.51 -8.89 18.31
CA MET A 414 -5.43 -7.48 18.68
C MET A 414 -4.68 -7.28 20.00
N MET A 415 -4.95 -8.13 21.00
CA MET A 415 -4.27 -8.06 22.29
C MET A 415 -2.81 -8.52 22.18
N VAL A 416 -2.51 -9.53 21.39
CA VAL A 416 -1.15 -10.04 21.18
C VAL A 416 -0.31 -9.04 20.39
N SER A 417 -0.72 -8.65 19.18
CA SER A 417 0.05 -7.77 18.28
C SER A 417 0.37 -6.39 18.86
N ARG A 418 -0.46 -5.90 19.79
CA ARG A 418 -0.23 -4.64 20.50
C ARG A 418 0.86 -4.72 21.56
N HIS A 419 1.00 -5.88 22.20
CA HIS A 419 1.82 -6.07 23.40
C HIS A 419 3.02 -7.02 23.16
N GLU A 420 3.12 -7.66 22.00
CA GLU A 420 4.27 -8.50 21.69
C GLU A 420 5.54 -7.66 21.53
N ARG A 421 6.66 -8.23 21.97
CA ARG A 421 7.99 -7.67 21.78
C ARG A 421 8.28 -7.53 20.29
N ARG A 422 8.71 -6.33 19.90
CA ARG A 422 9.09 -6.02 18.52
C ARG A 422 10.60 -6.16 18.33
N ILE A 423 10.97 -6.59 17.13
CA ILE A 423 12.34 -6.52 16.62
C ILE A 423 12.56 -5.09 16.12
N SER A 424 13.70 -4.48 16.44
CA SER A 424 13.98 -3.12 15.96
C SER A 424 14.21 -3.10 14.44
N GLN A 425 13.99 -1.95 13.81
CA GLN A 425 14.21 -1.81 12.37
C GLN A 425 15.64 -2.16 11.96
N ILE A 426 16.62 -1.81 12.80
CA ILE A 426 18.03 -2.13 12.59
C ILE A 426 18.29 -3.64 12.69
N GLN A 427 17.72 -4.31 13.69
CA GLN A 427 17.86 -5.77 13.82
C GLN A 427 17.25 -6.50 12.63
N ALA A 428 16.04 -6.11 12.21
CA ALA A 428 15.40 -6.68 11.04
C ALA A 428 16.23 -6.48 9.76
N LEU A 429 16.86 -5.31 9.60
CA LEU A 429 17.77 -5.04 8.48
C LEU A 429 19.03 -5.92 8.53
N ASN A 430 19.62 -6.10 9.71
CA ASN A 430 20.84 -6.91 9.88
C ASN A 430 20.58 -8.41 9.69
N GLU A 431 19.35 -8.88 9.89
CA GLU A 431 18.95 -10.26 9.63
C GLU A 431 18.64 -10.53 8.15
N MET A 432 18.59 -9.48 7.32
CA MET A 432 18.20 -9.59 5.93
C MET A 432 19.35 -10.09 5.04
N PRO A 433 19.16 -11.17 4.25
CA PRO A 433 20.16 -11.63 3.29
C PRO A 433 20.41 -10.58 2.19
N LEU A 434 21.68 -10.39 1.83
CA LEU A 434 22.07 -9.47 0.76
C LEU A 434 21.74 -10.02 -0.64
N TYR A 435 21.91 -11.33 -0.85
CA TYR A 435 21.67 -11.98 -2.14
C TYR A 435 20.22 -12.46 -2.28
N PRO A 436 19.61 -12.32 -3.47
CA PRO A 436 18.26 -12.81 -3.70
C PRO A 436 18.24 -14.34 -3.81
N THR A 437 17.09 -14.92 -3.46
CA THR A 437 16.79 -16.35 -3.61
C THR A 437 15.75 -16.57 -4.72
N GLU A 438 15.52 -17.82 -5.09
CA GLU A 438 14.49 -18.20 -6.08
C GLU A 438 13.08 -17.73 -5.70
N LYS A 439 12.82 -17.51 -4.40
CA LYS A 439 11.56 -16.95 -3.90
C LYS A 439 11.37 -15.48 -4.25
N ILE A 440 12.47 -14.75 -4.49
CA ILE A 440 12.49 -13.31 -4.78
C ILE A 440 12.67 -13.08 -6.28
N ILE A 441 13.62 -13.77 -6.92
CA ILE A 441 14.03 -13.56 -8.32
C ILE A 441 12.83 -13.57 -9.28
N TRP A 442 11.91 -14.54 -9.12
CA TRP A 442 10.73 -14.69 -9.98
C TRP A 442 9.44 -14.13 -9.36
N ASN A 443 9.55 -13.29 -8.33
CA ASN A 443 8.39 -12.66 -7.70
C ASN A 443 8.07 -11.30 -8.33
N GLU A 444 7.19 -11.29 -9.32
CA GLU A 444 6.87 -10.11 -10.14
C GLU A 444 6.22 -8.94 -9.38
N ASN A 445 5.73 -9.19 -8.16
CA ASN A 445 5.19 -8.15 -7.27
C ASN A 445 6.26 -7.19 -6.72
N ILE A 446 7.51 -7.66 -6.64
CA ILE A 446 8.67 -6.93 -6.08
C ILE A 446 9.84 -6.85 -7.07
N VAL A 447 9.92 -7.76 -8.04
CA VAL A 447 10.86 -7.72 -9.16
C VAL A 447 10.04 -7.72 -10.46
N PRO A 448 9.44 -6.58 -10.83
CA PRO A 448 8.60 -6.48 -12.02
C PRO A 448 9.42 -6.72 -13.29
N THR A 449 8.75 -7.18 -14.35
CA THR A 449 9.38 -7.29 -15.67
C THR A 449 9.33 -5.95 -16.42
N GLU A 450 10.14 -5.81 -17.48
CA GLU A 450 10.04 -4.68 -18.43
C GLU A 450 8.63 -4.49 -19.03
N TYR A 451 7.76 -5.51 -18.98
CA TYR A 451 6.40 -5.47 -19.51
C TYR A 451 5.37 -4.95 -18.50
N PHE A 452 5.79 -4.53 -17.31
CA PHE A 452 4.87 -3.99 -16.31
C PHE A 452 4.18 -2.72 -16.85
N SER A 453 2.85 -2.76 -16.95
CA SER A 453 2.05 -1.72 -17.59
C SER A 453 1.81 -0.48 -16.73
N GLY A 454 2.11 -0.53 -15.42
CA GLY A 454 1.74 0.50 -14.45
C GLY A 454 0.30 0.46 -13.96
N ASP A 455 -0.52 -0.50 -14.44
CA ASP A 455 -1.94 -0.61 -14.09
C ASP A 455 -2.17 -1.23 -12.69
N GLY A 456 -1.34 -2.18 -12.30
CA GLY A 456 -1.30 -2.78 -10.95
C GLY A 456 -0.44 -1.98 -9.96
N CYS A 457 -0.58 -2.24 -8.66
CA CYS A 457 0.41 -1.77 -7.68
C CYS A 457 1.55 -2.79 -7.53
N LEU A 458 2.66 -2.34 -6.97
CA LEU A 458 3.81 -3.17 -6.62
C LEU A 458 4.11 -3.00 -5.14
N ALA A 459 4.61 -4.04 -4.50
CA ALA A 459 5.08 -3.97 -3.12
C ALA A 459 6.48 -3.36 -3.06
N LEU A 460 6.61 -2.14 -3.56
CA LEU A 460 7.87 -1.41 -3.70
C LEU A 460 7.83 -0.09 -2.93
N PRO A 461 8.94 0.30 -2.27
CA PRO A 461 9.07 1.64 -1.74
C PRO A 461 8.99 2.70 -2.84
N LYS A 462 8.44 3.88 -2.51
CA LYS A 462 8.40 5.04 -3.41
C LYS A 462 9.43 6.07 -2.98
N LEU A 463 10.17 6.62 -3.94
CA LEU A 463 11.11 7.73 -3.72
C LEU A 463 10.45 9.06 -4.06
N ASN A 464 10.28 9.93 -3.06
CA ASN A 464 9.71 11.28 -3.18
C ASN A 464 10.67 12.29 -2.49
N LEU A 465 10.30 13.57 -2.30
CA LEU A 465 11.18 14.52 -1.59
C LEU A 465 11.23 14.30 -0.07
N GLN A 466 10.20 13.69 0.52
CA GLN A 466 10.09 13.53 1.98
C GLN A 466 10.20 12.07 2.38
N PHE A 467 10.92 11.86 3.49
CA PHE A 467 11.10 10.59 4.17
C PHE A 467 10.87 10.82 5.67
N LEU A 468 10.43 9.80 6.39
CA LEU A 468 10.13 9.93 7.83
C LEU A 468 11.40 10.22 8.65
N THR A 469 12.48 9.49 8.36
CA THR A 469 13.78 9.59 9.02
C THR A 469 14.91 9.30 8.03
N LEU A 470 16.16 9.49 8.45
CA LEU A 470 17.31 9.04 7.67
C LEU A 470 17.28 7.52 7.43
N HIS A 471 16.84 6.74 8.43
CA HIS A 471 16.71 5.30 8.28
C HIS A 471 15.70 4.92 7.20
N ASP A 472 14.52 5.58 7.17
CA ASP A 472 13.53 5.40 6.09
C ASP A 472 14.15 5.67 4.71
N TYR A 473 14.79 6.82 4.54
CA TYR A 473 15.47 7.16 3.29
C TYR A 473 16.47 6.09 2.83
N LEU A 474 17.38 5.67 3.71
CA LEU A 474 18.38 4.67 3.39
C LEU A 474 17.76 3.31 3.08
N LEU A 475 16.74 2.90 3.84
CA LEU A 475 16.08 1.62 3.67
C LEU A 475 15.31 1.54 2.35
N ARG A 476 14.63 2.62 1.94
CA ARG A 476 13.95 2.66 0.62
C ARG A 476 14.96 2.52 -0.52
N ASN A 477 16.06 3.26 -0.47
CA ASN A 477 17.11 3.18 -1.48
C ASN A 477 17.77 1.80 -1.51
N PHE A 478 18.10 1.24 -0.34
CA PHE A 478 18.67 -0.10 -0.22
C PHE A 478 17.76 -1.16 -0.84
N ASN A 479 16.47 -1.14 -0.51
CA ASN A 479 15.50 -2.09 -1.06
C ASN A 479 15.32 -1.95 -2.56
N LEU A 480 15.19 -0.73 -3.08
CA LEU A 480 15.03 -0.50 -4.52
C LEU A 480 16.27 -0.93 -5.30
N PHE A 481 17.47 -0.58 -4.82
CA PHE A 481 18.72 -1.00 -5.46
C PHE A 481 18.87 -2.52 -5.47
N ARG A 482 18.55 -3.18 -4.35
CA ARG A 482 18.60 -4.65 -4.25
C ARG A 482 17.60 -5.33 -5.18
N LEU A 483 16.38 -4.79 -5.31
CA LEU A 483 15.34 -5.38 -6.15
C LEU A 483 15.57 -5.12 -7.64
N GLU A 484 16.12 -3.96 -7.99
CA GLU A 484 16.50 -3.62 -9.36
C GLU A 484 17.67 -4.50 -9.84
N SER A 485 18.74 -4.63 -9.05
CA SER A 485 19.83 -5.58 -9.35
C SER A 485 19.36 -7.04 -9.40
N THR A 486 18.30 -7.39 -8.65
CA THR A 486 17.69 -8.73 -8.75
C THR A 486 17.05 -8.98 -10.12
N TYR A 487 16.53 -7.94 -10.79
CA TYR A 487 16.01 -8.07 -12.15
C TYR A 487 17.12 -8.41 -13.15
N GLU A 488 18.28 -7.77 -13.06
CA GLU A 488 19.45 -8.10 -13.89
C GLU A 488 19.90 -9.55 -13.63
N ILE A 489 20.01 -9.95 -12.35
CA ILE A 489 20.33 -11.33 -11.96
C ILE A 489 19.34 -12.33 -12.57
N ARG A 490 18.04 -12.01 -12.59
CA ARG A 490 17.02 -12.86 -13.23
C ARG A 490 17.35 -13.07 -14.70
N GLN A 491 17.65 -12.01 -15.44
CA GLN A 491 17.97 -12.09 -16.87
C GLN A 491 19.22 -12.93 -17.12
N ASP A 492 20.28 -12.71 -16.32
CA ASP A 492 21.52 -13.47 -16.42
C ASP A 492 21.32 -14.96 -16.14
N VAL A 493 20.56 -15.29 -15.10
CA VAL A 493 20.23 -16.68 -14.75
C VAL A 493 19.39 -17.33 -15.86
N GLU A 494 18.35 -16.64 -16.36
CA GLU A 494 17.49 -17.16 -17.43
C GLU A 494 18.27 -17.41 -18.73
N ASP A 495 19.14 -16.48 -19.17
CA ASP A 495 19.96 -16.66 -20.37
C ASP A 495 20.98 -17.78 -20.18
N ALA A 496 21.77 -17.75 -19.11
CA ALA A 496 22.86 -18.70 -18.90
C ALA A 496 22.34 -20.13 -18.74
N VAL A 497 21.32 -20.35 -17.90
CA VAL A 497 20.76 -21.69 -17.66
C VAL A 497 20.04 -22.21 -18.91
N SER A 498 19.34 -21.34 -19.66
CA SER A 498 18.69 -21.74 -20.92
C SER A 498 19.70 -22.21 -21.96
N ARG A 499 20.86 -21.54 -22.07
CA ARG A 499 21.95 -21.95 -22.97
C ARG A 499 22.59 -23.27 -22.58
N MET A 500 22.71 -23.55 -21.28
CA MET A 500 23.23 -24.83 -20.78
C MET A 500 22.30 -26.02 -21.09
N LYS A 501 21.00 -25.78 -21.36
CA LYS A 501 20.01 -26.81 -21.71
C LYS A 501 20.01 -27.98 -20.72
N PRO A 502 19.57 -27.78 -19.45
CA PRO A 502 19.48 -28.85 -18.46
C PRO A 502 18.38 -29.86 -18.83
N TRP A 503 18.74 -31.13 -18.93
CA TRP A 503 17.86 -32.24 -19.28
C TRP A 503 17.93 -33.30 -18.19
N ARG A 504 16.78 -33.88 -17.85
CA ARG A 504 16.71 -35.00 -16.90
C ARG A 504 16.93 -36.31 -17.65
N VAL A 505 17.83 -37.14 -17.15
CA VAL A 505 18.06 -38.50 -17.67
C VAL A 505 17.32 -39.56 -16.85
N GLU A 506 17.38 -40.82 -17.30
CA GLU A 506 16.62 -41.94 -16.74
C GLU A 506 16.93 -42.24 -15.27
N ASP A 507 18.18 -42.05 -14.84
CA ASP A 507 18.60 -42.22 -13.43
C ASP A 507 18.16 -41.04 -12.53
N GLY A 508 17.51 -40.03 -13.11
CA GLY A 508 17.05 -38.84 -12.42
C GLY A 508 18.10 -37.73 -12.27
N SER A 509 19.33 -37.95 -12.73
CA SER A 509 20.38 -36.91 -12.76
C SER A 509 20.12 -35.87 -13.86
N THR A 510 20.84 -34.75 -13.78
CA THR A 510 20.75 -33.66 -14.75
C THR A 510 21.97 -33.68 -15.65
N ILE A 511 21.74 -33.76 -16.97
CA ILE A 511 22.78 -33.59 -17.99
C ILE A 511 22.55 -32.25 -18.69
N PHE A 512 23.63 -31.53 -18.96
CA PHE A 512 23.58 -30.26 -19.68
C PHE A 512 23.94 -30.48 -21.16
N GLY A 513 22.98 -30.27 -22.05
CA GLY A 513 23.14 -30.46 -23.50
C GLY A 513 23.77 -29.26 -24.22
N GLY A 514 24.02 -28.16 -23.51
CA GLY A 514 24.64 -26.95 -24.02
C GLY A 514 25.71 -26.42 -23.09
N TRP A 515 26.23 -25.24 -23.42
CA TRP A 515 27.27 -24.55 -22.66
C TRP A 515 26.94 -23.05 -22.59
N ALA A 516 27.39 -22.39 -21.52
CA ALA A 516 27.28 -20.95 -21.35
C ALA A 516 28.66 -20.37 -21.02
N ARG A 517 28.90 -19.11 -21.40
CA ARG A 517 30.14 -18.40 -21.06
C ARG A 517 30.19 -18.07 -19.55
N MET A 518 29.06 -17.64 -18.99
CA MET A 518 28.91 -17.13 -17.62
C MET A 518 28.36 -18.15 -16.61
N ALA A 519 28.14 -19.41 -16.99
CA ALA A 519 27.70 -20.45 -16.08
C ALA A 519 28.41 -21.77 -16.38
N GLN A 520 28.76 -22.51 -15.32
CA GLN A 520 29.45 -23.78 -15.43
C GLN A 520 28.92 -24.81 -14.45
N THR A 521 29.00 -26.09 -14.85
CA THR A 521 28.60 -27.21 -13.99
C THR A 521 29.51 -27.34 -12.78
N ILE A 522 28.90 -27.50 -11.60
CA ILE A 522 29.62 -27.71 -10.35
C ILE A 522 30.00 -29.19 -10.26
N GLY A 523 31.30 -29.48 -10.16
CA GLY A 523 31.81 -30.84 -9.98
C GLY A 523 31.73 -31.30 -8.53
N ALA A 524 32.08 -30.42 -7.59
CA ALA A 524 31.92 -30.65 -6.15
C ALA A 524 31.63 -29.34 -5.42
N PHE A 525 30.83 -29.43 -4.35
CA PHE A 525 30.53 -28.32 -3.44
C PHE A 525 30.64 -28.83 -2.00
N SER A 526 31.42 -28.15 -1.17
CA SER A 526 31.55 -28.52 0.25
C SER A 526 31.64 -27.28 1.13
N VAL A 527 30.84 -27.22 2.20
CA VAL A 527 30.96 -26.18 3.21
C VAL A 527 32.14 -26.53 4.12
N VAL A 528 33.17 -25.69 4.12
CA VAL A 528 34.44 -25.96 4.81
C VAL A 528 34.56 -25.26 6.16
N GLU A 529 33.81 -24.18 6.37
CA GLU A 529 33.85 -23.45 7.63
C GLU A 529 32.49 -22.84 7.94
N VAL A 530 32.07 -22.99 9.20
CA VAL A 530 30.97 -22.25 9.81
C VAL A 530 31.50 -21.67 11.12
N ALA A 531 31.75 -20.36 11.12
CA ALA A 531 32.27 -19.66 12.29
C ALA A 531 31.16 -19.43 13.33
N LYS A 532 31.57 -19.21 14.59
CA LYS A 532 30.62 -18.88 15.65
C LYS A 532 29.97 -17.51 15.40
N PRO A 533 28.68 -17.33 15.74
CA PRO A 533 28.04 -16.01 15.74
C PRO A 533 28.79 -15.00 16.62
N HIS A 534 28.68 -13.71 16.30
CA HIS A 534 29.07 -12.67 17.25
C HIS A 534 28.09 -12.61 18.43
N ILE A 535 28.50 -11.99 19.53
CA ILE A 535 27.65 -11.87 20.72
C ILE A 535 26.41 -11.04 20.36
N GLY A 536 25.23 -11.63 20.53
CA GLY A 536 23.94 -10.98 20.25
C GLY A 536 23.37 -11.26 18.86
N GLU A 537 24.14 -11.87 17.96
CA GLU A 537 23.68 -12.29 16.64
C GLU A 537 23.24 -13.75 16.64
N ASN A 538 22.20 -14.05 15.85
CA ASN A 538 21.64 -15.40 15.72
C ASN A 538 22.18 -16.16 14.48
N HIS A 539 23.05 -15.52 13.68
CA HIS A 539 23.63 -16.09 12.46
C HIS A 539 25.16 -16.21 12.57
N PRO A 540 25.79 -17.17 11.85
CA PRO A 540 27.24 -17.33 11.90
C PRO A 540 27.95 -16.09 11.35
N SER A 541 29.04 -15.68 11.99
CA SER A 541 29.86 -14.53 11.53
C SER A 541 30.52 -14.76 10.17
N ARG A 542 30.69 -16.03 9.77
CA ARG A 542 31.28 -16.41 8.49
C ARG A 542 30.87 -17.83 8.09
N VAL A 543 30.57 -18.01 6.81
CA VAL A 543 30.42 -19.31 6.16
C VAL A 543 31.33 -19.33 4.93
N ARG A 544 32.15 -20.38 4.78
CA ARG A 544 32.96 -20.61 3.58
C ARG A 544 32.65 -21.96 2.97
N ALA A 545 32.68 -22.03 1.64
CA ALA A 545 32.52 -23.25 0.88
C ALA A 545 33.54 -23.32 -0.26
N ASP A 546 34.00 -24.53 -0.54
CA ASP A 546 34.84 -24.83 -1.68
C ASP A 546 33.96 -25.32 -2.83
N ILE A 547 34.11 -24.70 -4.00
CA ILE A 547 33.41 -25.03 -5.23
C ILE A 547 34.44 -25.49 -6.25
N THR A 548 34.32 -26.75 -6.69
CA THR A 548 35.20 -27.32 -7.72
C THR A 548 34.50 -27.28 -9.08
N LEU A 549 35.14 -26.63 -10.06
CA LEU A 549 34.65 -26.51 -11.43
C LEU A 549 35.59 -27.24 -12.41
N HIS A 550 35.03 -27.88 -13.42
CA HIS A 550 35.81 -28.46 -14.52
C HIS A 550 35.81 -27.51 -15.72
N LEU A 551 36.88 -26.76 -15.95
CA LEU A 551 36.98 -25.77 -17.04
C LEU A 551 37.36 -26.39 -18.38
N ASN A 552 36.55 -27.34 -18.87
CA ASN A 552 36.71 -27.94 -20.19
C ASN A 552 36.10 -27.04 -21.28
N MET A 553 36.73 -25.89 -21.53
CA MET A 553 36.23 -24.86 -22.44
C MET A 553 37.35 -24.16 -23.22
N ARG A 554 36.98 -23.29 -24.15
CA ARG A 554 37.95 -22.54 -24.98
C ARG A 554 38.86 -21.69 -24.10
N GLN A 555 40.12 -21.54 -24.52
CA GLN A 555 41.17 -20.90 -23.72
C GLN A 555 40.84 -19.47 -23.28
N HIS A 556 40.20 -18.65 -24.13
CA HIS A 556 39.79 -17.30 -23.74
C HIS A 556 38.73 -17.30 -22.62
N ILE A 557 37.77 -18.24 -22.65
CA ILE A 557 36.73 -18.34 -21.61
C ILE A 557 37.31 -18.93 -20.33
N LYS A 558 38.23 -19.90 -20.45
CA LYS A 558 38.96 -20.42 -19.29
C LYS A 558 39.70 -19.28 -18.57
N ALA A 559 40.37 -18.41 -19.31
CA ALA A 559 41.07 -17.25 -18.74
C ALA A 559 40.11 -16.27 -18.05
N GLU A 560 38.85 -16.15 -18.49
CA GLU A 560 37.84 -15.33 -17.82
C GLU A 560 37.35 -15.91 -16.49
N TRP A 561 37.28 -17.24 -16.35
CA TRP A 561 36.93 -17.90 -15.08
C TRP A 561 38.07 -17.93 -14.07
N GLU A 562 39.33 -17.85 -14.55
CA GLU A 562 40.54 -17.82 -13.72
C GLU A 562 40.93 -16.40 -13.26
N GLY A 563 40.38 -15.36 -13.91
CA GLY A 563 40.58 -13.95 -13.56
C GLY A 563 39.53 -13.44 -12.59
#